data_AF-A0A7T1T7R7-F1
#
_entry.id   AF-A0A7T1T7R7-F1
#
_cell.length_a   1.000
_cell.length_b   1.000
_cell.length_c   1.000
_cell.angle_alpha   90.00
_cell.angle_beta   90.00
_cell.angle_gamma   90.00
#
_symmetry.space_group_name_H-M   'P 1'
#
loop_
_entity.id
_entity.type
_entity.pdbx_description
1 polymer ?
#
loop_
_entity_poly.entity_id
_entity_poly.type
_entity_poly.pdbx_seq_one_letter_code
_entity_poly.pdbx_strand_id
1 'polypeptide(L)'
;MSAEGGPDGDPAGGPRGPEDCGRPLSAGPPPWQEAVDPDVDLHVPAQRAEAAGRHGLVVLAVIGAGGALGSLGRHALALWLPARGATGFPWGIFVVNLSGCALIGVLMALVGEGGRDARAPALLRPFLGVGVLGGFTTFSTYAVDASHLLRAGPHAVPIAGAYLGGTLLGALAAVWAGAAATRALLEVRGR
;
A
#
# COMPACT_ATOMS: atom_id res chain seq x y z
N MET A 1 -87.78 -18.59 4.62
CA MET A 1 -86.85 -18.61 5.77
C MET A 1 -85.55 -17.99 5.28
N SER A 2 -85.32 -16.73 5.68
CA SER A 2 -84.08 -15.90 5.68
C SER A 2 -83.20 -15.79 4.40
N ALA A 3 -82.93 -14.62 3.81
CA ALA A 3 -82.07 -13.48 4.26
C ALA A 3 -80.62 -13.94 4.57
N GLU A 4 -79.50 -13.33 4.18
CA GLU A 4 -79.05 -12.12 3.46
C GLU A 4 -77.51 -12.25 3.28
N GLY A 5 -76.86 -11.39 2.47
CA GLY A 5 -75.43 -11.04 2.70
C GLY A 5 -74.52 -11.05 1.47
N GLY A 6 -74.16 -9.86 1.00
CA GLY A 6 -73.28 -9.56 -0.14
C GLY A 6 -71.76 -9.71 0.12
N PRO A 7 -70.92 -9.03 -0.70
CA PRO A 7 -69.60 -9.50 -1.13
C PRO A 7 -68.43 -8.87 -0.35
N ASP A 8 -67.30 -9.58 -0.24
CA ASP A 8 -66.04 -9.00 0.25
C ASP A 8 -65.02 -8.87 -0.89
N GLY A 9 -64.63 -7.63 -1.15
CA GLY A 9 -63.52 -7.24 -1.99
C GLY A 9 -62.18 -7.17 -1.23
N ASP A 10 -61.13 -7.33 -2.02
CA ASP A 10 -59.72 -6.89 -1.87
C ASP A 10 -59.56 -5.62 -0.99
N PRO A 11 -58.48 -5.38 -0.17
CA PRO A 11 -57.06 -5.38 -0.59
C PRO A 11 -55.97 -5.58 0.51
N ALA A 12 -54.69 -5.71 0.14
CA ALA A 12 -53.47 -5.24 0.85
C ALA A 12 -52.25 -6.17 0.58
N GLY A 13 -51.13 -5.72 0.01
CA GLY A 13 -50.60 -4.37 0.11
C GLY A 13 -50.25 -4.02 1.57
N GLY A 14 -49.80 -5.00 2.35
CA GLY A 14 -49.31 -4.76 3.72
C GLY A 14 -48.03 -3.92 3.72
N PRO A 15 -47.88 -2.96 4.64
CA PRO A 15 -46.80 -1.98 4.62
C PRO A 15 -45.43 -2.66 4.75
N ARG A 16 -44.45 -2.20 3.96
CA ARG A 16 -43.03 -2.38 4.30
C ARG A 16 -42.85 -1.79 5.69
N GLY A 17 -42.66 -2.65 6.69
CA GLY A 17 -42.37 -2.21 8.05
C GLY A 17 -41.16 -1.28 8.07
N PRO A 18 -41.07 -0.33 9.01
CA PRO A 18 -39.95 0.60 9.15
C PRO A 18 -38.61 -0.07 9.54
N GLU A 19 -38.50 -1.39 9.43
CA GLU A 19 -37.42 -2.20 9.99
C GLU A 19 -36.24 -2.43 9.04
N ASP A 20 -36.28 -1.93 7.80
CA ASP A 20 -35.12 -1.95 6.89
C ASP A 20 -34.31 -0.63 6.94
N CYS A 21 -34.46 0.11 8.05
CA CYS A 21 -33.71 1.32 8.36
C CYS A 21 -32.72 1.01 9.49
N GLY A 22 -31.72 0.17 9.22
CA GLY A 22 -30.80 -0.21 10.28
C GLY A 22 -29.77 -1.28 10.00
N ARG A 23 -29.52 -1.72 8.76
CA ARG A 23 -28.27 -2.43 8.49
C ARG A 23 -27.13 -1.43 8.73
N PRO A 24 -26.30 -1.60 9.77
CA PRO A 24 -25.15 -0.73 9.93
C PRO A 24 -24.33 -0.87 8.66
N LEU A 25 -24.00 0.26 8.04
CA LEU A 25 -22.90 0.34 7.09
C LEU A 25 -21.74 -0.37 7.80
N SER A 26 -21.40 -1.58 7.34
CA SER A 26 -20.36 -2.39 7.98
C SER A 26 -19.15 -1.49 8.10
N ALA A 27 -18.77 -1.15 9.34
CA ALA A 27 -17.56 -0.40 9.59
C ALA A 27 -16.47 -1.14 8.80
N GLY A 28 -15.84 -0.44 7.87
CA GLY A 28 -14.76 -1.04 7.08
C GLY A 28 -13.74 -1.66 8.04
N PRO A 29 -12.97 -2.67 7.59
CA PRO A 29 -11.93 -3.25 8.41
C PRO A 29 -11.07 -2.12 9.01
N PRO A 30 -10.65 -2.23 10.28
CA PRO A 30 -9.82 -1.20 10.89
C PRO A 30 -8.57 -0.94 10.04
N PRO A 31 -7.97 0.26 10.06
CA PRO A 31 -6.96 0.69 9.09
C PRO A 31 -5.69 -0.19 9.04
N TRP A 32 -5.44 -1.03 10.06
CA TRP A 32 -4.36 -2.00 10.08
C TRP A 32 -4.71 -3.36 9.43
N GLN A 33 -5.95 -3.55 8.98
CA GLN A 33 -6.45 -4.71 8.24
C GLN A 33 -6.67 -4.42 6.74
N GLU A 34 -6.58 -3.15 6.30
CA GLU A 34 -6.57 -2.85 4.87
C GLU A 34 -5.23 -3.30 4.28
N ALA A 35 -5.28 -4.28 3.38
CA ALA A 35 -4.11 -4.69 2.62
C ALA A 35 -3.60 -3.51 1.78
N VAL A 36 -2.29 -3.41 1.61
CA VAL A 36 -1.65 -2.38 0.76
C VAL A 36 -2.17 -2.44 -0.68
N ASP A 37 -2.59 -3.63 -1.12
CA ASP A 37 -3.38 -3.86 -2.33
C ASP A 37 -4.77 -4.43 -1.94
N PRO A 38 -5.76 -3.57 -1.67
CA PRO A 38 -7.07 -3.97 -1.16
C PRO A 38 -7.97 -4.59 -2.24
N ASP A 39 -7.54 -4.60 -3.50
CA ASP A 39 -8.40 -4.94 -4.64
C ASP A 39 -8.42 -6.47 -4.93
N VAL A 40 -7.59 -7.28 -4.25
CA VAL A 40 -7.53 -8.74 -4.42
C VAL A 40 -7.44 -9.45 -3.07
N ASP A 41 -8.58 -9.86 -2.50
CA ASP A 41 -8.58 -10.77 -1.35
C ASP A 41 -8.55 -12.24 -1.81
N LEU A 42 -7.41 -12.89 -1.57
CA LEU A 42 -7.21 -14.30 -1.90
C LEU A 42 -7.95 -15.25 -0.94
N HIS A 43 -8.62 -14.80 0.10
CA HIS A 43 -9.38 -15.70 1.00
C HIS A 43 -10.76 -16.06 0.45
N VAL A 44 -11.23 -15.36 -0.59
CA VAL A 44 -12.50 -15.63 -1.26
C VAL A 44 -12.25 -16.44 -2.55
N PRO A 45 -12.79 -17.66 -2.68
CA PRO A 45 -12.58 -18.51 -3.86
C PRO A 45 -13.02 -17.86 -5.18
N ALA A 46 -14.07 -17.04 -5.16
CA ALA A 46 -14.56 -16.29 -6.32
C ALA A 46 -13.55 -15.24 -6.82
N GLN A 47 -12.89 -14.51 -5.90
CA GLN A 47 -11.88 -13.51 -6.25
C GLN A 47 -10.56 -14.14 -6.73
N ARG A 48 -10.22 -15.35 -6.25
CA ARG A 48 -9.09 -16.13 -6.84
C ARG A 48 -9.32 -16.47 -8.31
N ALA A 49 -10.54 -16.84 -8.67
CA ALA A 49 -10.89 -17.17 -10.06
C ALA A 49 -10.87 -15.92 -10.97
N GLU A 50 -11.27 -14.77 -10.43
CA GLU A 50 -11.23 -13.48 -11.12
C GLU A 50 -9.80 -12.96 -11.30
N ALA A 51 -8.92 -13.19 -10.31
CA ALA A 51 -7.48 -12.95 -10.40
C ALA A 51 -6.76 -13.91 -11.37
N ALA A 52 -7.35 -15.06 -11.69
CA ALA A 52 -6.83 -15.96 -12.73
C ALA A 52 -7.26 -15.56 -14.17
N GLY A 53 -8.16 -14.57 -14.30
CA GLY A 53 -8.65 -14.06 -15.58
C GLY A 53 -7.75 -13.01 -16.24
N ARG A 54 -8.21 -12.45 -17.36
CA ARG A 54 -7.52 -11.36 -18.09
C ARG A 54 -7.19 -10.16 -17.20
N HIS A 55 -8.04 -9.86 -16.21
CA HIS A 55 -7.82 -8.77 -15.27
C HIS A 55 -6.58 -8.99 -14.40
N GLY A 56 -6.40 -10.19 -13.83
CA GLY A 56 -5.20 -10.49 -13.04
C GLY A 56 -3.92 -10.53 -13.87
N LEU A 57 -3.99 -10.97 -15.13
CA LEU A 57 -2.85 -10.85 -16.06
C LEU A 57 -2.46 -9.39 -16.30
N VAL A 58 -3.44 -8.50 -16.43
CA VAL A 58 -3.18 -7.05 -16.56
C VAL A 58 -2.53 -6.50 -15.29
N VAL A 59 -3.03 -6.85 -14.10
CA VAL A 59 -2.44 -6.43 -12.82
C VAL A 59 -0.99 -6.91 -12.70
N LEU A 60 -0.71 -8.18 -13.01
CA LEU A 60 0.65 -8.73 -12.99
C LEU A 60 1.59 -8.02 -13.99
N ALA A 61 1.11 -7.74 -15.20
CA ALA A 61 1.89 -7.01 -16.19
C ALA A 61 2.21 -5.58 -15.72
N VAL A 62 1.25 -4.91 -15.09
CA VAL A 62 1.42 -3.57 -14.51
C VAL A 62 2.41 -3.60 -13.34
N ILE A 63 2.28 -4.54 -12.40
CA ILE A 63 3.24 -4.73 -11.31
C ILE A 63 4.64 -4.99 -11.87
N GLY A 64 4.75 -5.87 -12.88
CA GLY A 64 6.02 -6.21 -13.53
C GLY A 64 6.67 -5.02 -14.20
N ALA A 65 5.91 -4.21 -14.95
CA ALA A 65 6.40 -2.98 -15.57
C ALA A 65 6.87 -1.97 -14.52
N GLY A 66 6.11 -1.80 -13.43
CA GLY A 66 6.50 -0.97 -12.29
C GLY A 66 7.77 -1.49 -11.63
N GLY A 67 7.89 -2.80 -11.40
CA GLY A 67 9.05 -3.44 -10.79
C GLY A 67 10.33 -3.30 -11.64
N ALA A 68 10.21 -3.41 -12.97
CA ALA A 68 11.30 -3.12 -13.88
C ALA A 68 11.78 -1.66 -13.72
N LEU A 69 10.84 -0.70 -13.75
CA LEU A 69 11.18 0.71 -13.56
C LEU A 69 11.81 0.98 -12.18
N GLY A 70 11.25 0.41 -11.12
CA GLY A 70 11.75 0.57 -9.75
C GLY A 70 13.16 0.02 -9.59
N SER A 71 13.42 -1.20 -10.08
CA SER A 71 14.74 -1.83 -9.97
C SER A 71 15.81 -1.11 -10.80
N LEU A 72 15.45 -0.59 -11.99
CA LEU A 72 16.32 0.27 -12.78
C LEU A 72 16.60 1.59 -12.06
N GLY A 73 15.59 2.22 -11.47
CA GLY A 73 15.74 3.44 -10.68
C GLY A 73 16.65 3.24 -9.45
N ARG A 74 16.51 2.11 -8.76
CA ARG A 74 17.40 1.70 -7.67
C ARG A 74 18.83 1.56 -8.15
N HIS A 75 19.03 0.85 -9.26
CA HIS A 75 20.37 0.62 -9.80
C HIS A 75 21.01 1.95 -10.22
N ALA A 76 20.27 2.79 -10.95
CA ALA A 76 20.73 4.11 -11.33
C ALA A 76 21.14 4.93 -10.09
N LEU A 77 20.27 5.06 -9.09
CA LEU A 77 20.57 5.81 -7.88
C LEU A 77 21.81 5.26 -7.15
N ALA A 78 21.94 3.94 -7.05
CA ALA A 78 23.12 3.31 -6.45
C ALA A 78 24.43 3.63 -7.19
N LEU A 79 24.39 3.91 -8.51
CA LEU A 79 25.57 4.31 -9.29
C LEU A 79 26.01 5.77 -9.01
N TRP A 80 25.07 6.65 -8.64
CA TRP A 80 25.37 8.04 -8.30
C TRP A 80 25.97 8.21 -6.91
N LEU A 81 25.81 7.21 -6.03
CA LEU A 81 26.38 7.22 -4.68
C LEU A 81 27.67 6.41 -4.62
N PRO A 82 28.65 6.81 -3.77
CA PRO A 82 29.84 6.02 -3.53
C PRO A 82 29.45 4.61 -3.03
N ALA A 83 29.97 3.56 -3.69
CA ALA A 83 29.66 2.17 -3.35
C ALA A 83 29.93 1.86 -1.86
N ARG A 84 31.04 2.38 -1.34
CA ARG A 84 31.32 2.52 0.09
C ARG A 84 32.05 3.85 0.26
N GLY A 85 31.47 4.78 1.00
CA GLY A 85 32.14 6.07 1.27
C GLY A 85 33.44 5.89 2.06
N ALA A 86 34.11 6.99 2.41
CA ALA A 86 35.34 6.94 3.23
C ALA A 86 35.16 6.20 4.57
N THR A 87 33.93 6.09 5.06
CA THR A 87 33.54 5.40 6.31
C THR A 87 33.18 3.93 6.13
N GLY A 88 33.17 3.39 4.90
CA GLY A 88 32.72 2.02 4.62
C GLY A 88 31.19 1.83 4.62
N PHE A 89 30.42 2.88 4.89
CA PHE A 89 28.95 2.80 4.99
C PHE A 89 28.27 2.62 3.63
N PRO A 90 27.27 1.71 3.49
CA PRO A 90 26.56 1.45 2.23
C PRO A 90 25.48 2.52 1.92
N TRP A 91 25.92 3.72 1.54
CA TRP A 91 25.05 4.87 1.32
C TRP A 91 24.00 4.67 0.23
N GLY A 92 24.35 3.98 -0.87
CA GLY A 92 23.43 3.77 -1.99
C GLY A 92 22.14 3.10 -1.55
N ILE A 93 22.23 1.93 -0.91
CA ILE A 93 21.07 1.17 -0.46
C ILE A 93 20.35 1.85 0.71
N PHE A 94 21.09 2.52 1.59
CA PHE A 94 20.50 3.34 2.65
C PHE A 94 19.55 4.41 2.08
N VAL A 95 20.03 5.22 1.13
CA VAL A 95 19.24 6.30 0.52
C VAL A 95 18.08 5.74 -0.30
N VAL A 96 18.30 4.67 -1.06
CA VAL A 96 17.24 3.97 -1.80
C VAL A 96 16.09 3.56 -0.86
N ASN A 97 16.41 2.88 0.25
CA ASN A 97 15.37 2.40 1.16
C ASN A 97 14.67 3.57 1.87
N LEU A 98 15.40 4.57 2.36
CA LEU A 98 14.80 5.74 3.03
C LEU A 98 13.91 6.56 2.09
N SER A 99 14.37 6.83 0.86
CA SER A 99 13.57 7.57 -0.13
C SER A 99 12.34 6.77 -0.56
N GLY A 100 12.46 5.45 -0.76
CA GLY A 100 11.31 4.59 -1.05
C GLY A 100 10.29 4.56 0.09
N CYS A 101 10.75 4.53 1.34
CA CYS A 101 9.91 4.65 2.53
C CYS A 101 9.22 6.02 2.65
N ALA A 102 9.89 7.12 2.28
CA ALA A 102 9.21 8.41 2.19
C ALA A 102 8.11 8.40 1.12
N LEU A 103 8.41 7.83 -0.07
CA LEU A 103 7.47 7.74 -1.18
C LEU A 103 6.24 6.88 -0.85
N ILE A 104 6.39 5.76 -0.10
CA ILE A 104 5.22 4.97 0.31
C ILE A 104 4.36 5.74 1.31
N GLY A 105 4.97 6.55 2.19
CA GLY A 105 4.25 7.46 3.09
C GLY A 105 3.41 8.48 2.33
N VAL A 106 3.98 9.09 1.29
CA VAL A 106 3.26 9.99 0.37
C VAL A 106 2.11 9.26 -0.33
N LEU A 107 2.39 8.07 -0.90
CA LEU A 107 1.39 7.27 -1.60
C LEU A 107 0.21 6.91 -0.69
N MET A 108 0.48 6.48 0.55
CA MET A 108 -0.55 6.15 1.54
C MET A 108 -1.41 7.36 1.89
N ALA A 109 -0.83 8.55 2.07
CA ALA A 109 -1.60 9.76 2.35
C ALA A 109 -2.48 10.18 1.16
N LEU A 110 -1.94 10.15 -0.07
CA LEU A 110 -2.70 10.51 -1.27
C LEU A 110 -3.84 9.54 -1.57
N VAL A 111 -3.61 8.24 -1.33
CA VAL A 111 -4.54 7.18 -1.71
C VAL A 111 -5.53 6.83 -0.59
N GLY A 112 -5.12 6.93 0.67
CA GLY A 112 -5.92 6.59 1.84
C GLY A 112 -6.91 7.68 2.27
N GLU A 113 -6.59 8.95 2.05
CA GLU A 113 -7.45 10.08 2.50
C GLU A 113 -8.37 10.63 1.41
N GLY A 114 -8.10 10.32 0.14
CA GLY A 114 -8.96 10.71 -0.98
C GLY A 114 -10.32 10.00 -1.04
N GLY A 115 -10.59 9.07 -0.11
CA GLY A 115 -11.79 8.24 -0.12
C GLY A 115 -11.87 7.35 -1.36
N ARG A 116 -12.79 6.39 -1.32
CA ARG A 116 -13.13 5.52 -2.47
C ARG A 116 -13.70 6.30 -3.68
N ASP A 117 -13.76 7.64 -3.58
CA ASP A 117 -14.29 8.59 -4.58
C ASP A 117 -13.19 9.36 -5.34
N ALA A 118 -11.92 9.29 -4.93
CA ALA A 118 -10.83 9.79 -5.75
C ALA A 118 -10.66 8.85 -6.96
N ARG A 119 -10.88 9.39 -8.17
CA ARG A 119 -10.77 8.75 -9.50
C ARG A 119 -9.37 8.19 -9.84
N ALA A 120 -8.59 7.74 -8.86
CA ALA A 120 -7.33 7.05 -9.10
C ALA A 120 -7.63 5.75 -9.86
N PRO A 121 -6.98 5.51 -11.01
CA PRO A 121 -7.14 4.25 -11.73
C PRO A 121 -6.82 3.07 -10.79
N ALA A 122 -7.66 2.04 -10.76
CA ALA A 122 -7.46 0.86 -9.90
C ALA A 122 -6.05 0.26 -10.05
N LEU A 123 -5.45 0.39 -11.24
CA LEU A 123 -4.11 -0.11 -11.55
C LEU A 123 -2.95 0.75 -11.02
N LEU A 124 -3.21 1.96 -10.53
CA LEU A 124 -2.14 2.87 -10.05
C LEU A 124 -1.54 2.39 -8.72
N ARG A 125 -2.37 1.84 -7.84
CA ARG A 125 -1.95 1.26 -6.55
C ARG A 125 -0.98 0.08 -6.74
N PRO A 126 -1.33 -0.97 -7.52
CA PRO A 126 -0.40 -2.07 -7.77
C PRO A 126 0.82 -1.64 -8.59
N PHE A 127 0.67 -0.69 -9.53
CA PHE A 127 1.81 -0.15 -10.29
C PHE A 127 2.84 0.54 -9.38
N LEU A 128 2.40 1.52 -8.58
CA LEU A 128 3.31 2.33 -7.77
C LEU A 128 3.74 1.61 -6.50
N GLY A 129 2.81 1.05 -5.74
CA GLY A 129 3.08 0.42 -4.45
C GLY A 129 3.88 -0.86 -4.60
N VAL A 130 3.28 -1.88 -5.22
CA VAL A 130 3.90 -3.21 -5.35
C VAL A 130 4.97 -3.21 -6.44
N GLY A 131 4.69 -2.59 -7.60
CA GLY A 131 5.63 -2.53 -8.71
C GLY A 131 6.82 -1.62 -8.44
N VAL A 132 6.66 -0.31 -8.63
CA VAL A 132 7.76 0.67 -8.59
C VAL A 132 8.44 0.69 -7.23
N LEU A 133 7.71 0.89 -6.14
CA LEU A 133 8.30 1.00 -4.81
C LEU A 133 8.85 -0.35 -4.31
N GLY A 134 8.17 -1.47 -4.63
CA GLY A 134 8.67 -2.81 -4.33
C GLY A 134 9.95 -3.17 -5.10
N GLY A 135 10.08 -2.76 -6.36
CA GLY A 135 11.31 -2.95 -7.14
C GLY A 135 12.43 -1.97 -6.79
N PHE A 136 12.06 -0.76 -6.38
CA PHE A 136 12.98 0.31 -5.99
C PHE A 136 13.61 0.05 -4.63
N THR A 137 12.86 -0.41 -3.63
CA THR A 137 13.44 -0.75 -2.31
C THR A 137 14.01 -2.17 -2.31
N THR A 138 14.96 -2.47 -1.42
CA THR A 138 15.55 -3.81 -1.34
C THR A 138 15.98 -4.18 0.07
N PHE A 139 15.43 -5.28 0.58
CA PHE A 139 15.86 -5.88 1.85
C PHE A 139 17.02 -6.87 1.65
N SER A 140 17.02 -7.62 0.54
CA SER A 140 18.07 -8.63 0.27
C SER A 140 19.46 -7.99 0.14
N THR A 141 19.58 -6.90 -0.62
CA THR A 141 20.87 -6.20 -0.78
C THR A 141 21.32 -5.57 0.54
N TYR A 142 20.38 -4.99 1.28
CA TYR A 142 20.61 -4.44 2.61
C TYR A 142 21.15 -5.50 3.59
N ALA A 143 20.55 -6.70 3.63
CA ALA A 143 21.02 -7.80 4.46
C ALA A 143 22.41 -8.29 4.05
N VAL A 144 22.68 -8.37 2.74
CA VAL A 144 24.00 -8.74 2.20
C VAL A 144 25.05 -7.71 2.62
N ASP A 145 24.78 -6.41 2.50
CA ASP A 145 25.71 -5.36 2.91
C ASP A 145 25.98 -5.37 4.42
N ALA A 146 24.94 -5.54 5.24
CA ALA A 146 25.11 -5.71 6.68
C ALA A 146 25.97 -6.94 7.00
N SER A 147 25.74 -8.05 6.30
CA SER A 147 26.53 -9.27 6.48
C SER A 147 27.99 -9.09 6.08
N HIS A 148 28.29 -8.27 5.06
CA HIS A 148 29.65 -7.91 4.69
C HIS A 148 30.33 -7.08 5.78
N LEU A 149 29.64 -6.09 6.35
CA LEU A 149 30.18 -5.28 7.44
C LEU A 149 30.48 -6.11 8.68
N LEU A 150 29.60 -7.05 9.04
CA LEU A 150 29.81 -7.94 10.19
C LEU A 150 31.00 -8.90 9.97
N ARG A 151 31.26 -9.30 8.72
CA ARG A 151 32.41 -10.15 8.36
C ARG A 151 33.73 -9.38 8.20
N ALA A 152 33.68 -8.04 8.08
CA ALA A 152 34.86 -7.20 7.89
C ALA A 152 35.71 -7.01 9.16
N GLY A 153 35.28 -7.55 10.31
CA GLY A 153 36.01 -7.56 11.57
C GLY A 153 35.50 -6.54 12.60
N PRO A 154 36.10 -6.50 13.80
CA PRO A 154 35.58 -5.73 14.94
C PRO A 154 35.40 -4.24 14.69
N HIS A 155 36.26 -3.64 13.87
CA HIS A 155 36.20 -2.21 13.54
C HIS A 155 34.96 -1.83 12.70
N ALA A 156 34.36 -2.80 11.98
CA ALA A 156 33.19 -2.57 11.13
C ALA A 156 31.85 -2.87 11.83
N VAL A 157 31.88 -3.49 13.02
CA VAL A 157 30.67 -3.82 13.80
C VAL A 157 29.84 -2.58 14.17
N PRO A 158 30.42 -1.45 14.63
CA PRO A 158 29.63 -0.24 14.88
C PRO A 158 28.95 0.31 13.62
N ILE A 159 29.62 0.21 12.47
CA ILE A 159 29.07 0.63 11.17
C ILE A 159 27.90 -0.28 10.77
N ALA A 160 28.03 -1.59 10.97
CA ALA A 160 26.94 -2.55 10.75
C ALA A 160 25.73 -2.23 11.62
N GLY A 161 25.95 -1.95 12.91
CA GLY A 161 24.89 -1.57 13.85
C GLY A 161 24.20 -0.26 13.44
N ALA A 162 24.98 0.76 13.07
CA ALA A 162 24.44 2.03 12.57
C ALA A 162 23.68 1.86 11.25
N TYR A 163 24.17 1.02 10.33
CA TYR A 163 23.48 0.73 9.07
C TYR A 163 22.18 0.00 9.32
N LEU A 164 22.18 -1.03 10.18
CA LEU A 164 20.99 -1.82 10.47
C LEU A 164 19.92 -0.99 11.20
N GLY A 165 20.30 -0.41 12.33
CA GLY A 165 19.39 0.40 13.15
C GLY A 165 18.98 1.69 12.45
N GLY A 166 19.94 2.38 11.82
CA GLY A 166 19.69 3.64 11.12
C GLY A 166 18.78 3.48 9.91
N THR A 167 18.92 2.41 9.14
CA THR A 167 17.99 2.14 8.01
C THR A 167 16.58 1.88 8.53
N LEU A 168 16.42 1.07 9.59
CA LEU A 168 15.11 0.77 10.16
C LEU A 168 14.42 2.01 10.75
N LEU A 169 15.12 2.72 11.63
CA LEU A 169 14.57 3.92 12.29
C LEU A 169 14.33 5.04 11.28
N GLY A 170 15.26 5.23 10.34
CA GLY A 170 15.13 6.19 9.26
C GLY A 170 13.98 5.87 8.32
N ALA A 171 13.77 4.60 7.97
CA ALA A 171 12.64 4.15 7.16
C ALA A 171 11.30 4.49 7.82
N LEU A 172 11.14 4.17 9.11
CA LEU A 172 9.94 4.53 9.86
C LEU A 172 9.74 6.04 9.85
N ALA A 173 10.74 6.81 10.25
CA ALA A 173 10.67 8.27 10.25
C ALA A 173 10.31 8.84 8.87
N ALA A 174 10.87 8.29 7.79
CA ALA A 174 10.61 8.69 6.42
C ALA A 174 9.15 8.45 6.01
N VAL A 175 8.57 7.29 6.35
CA VAL A 175 7.14 7.00 6.10
C VAL A 175 6.26 8.04 6.78
N TRP A 176 6.49 8.28 8.08
CA TRP A 176 5.71 9.24 8.86
C TRP A 176 5.86 10.67 8.32
N ALA A 177 7.08 11.10 8.02
CA ALA A 177 7.36 12.41 7.47
C ALA A 177 6.71 12.60 6.09
N GLY A 178 6.81 11.60 5.21
CA GLY A 178 6.19 11.62 3.89
C GLY A 178 4.67 11.75 3.96
N ALA A 179 4.03 10.98 4.84
CA ALA A 179 2.59 11.07 5.06
C ALA A 179 2.19 12.43 5.65
N ALA A 180 2.86 12.88 6.73
CA ALA A 180 2.55 14.14 7.41
C ALA A 180 2.74 15.36 6.50
N ALA A 181 3.83 15.41 5.73
CA ALA A 181 4.09 16.51 4.80
C ALA A 181 3.04 16.57 3.68
N THR A 182 2.60 15.40 3.18
CA THR A 182 1.54 15.32 2.18
C THR A 182 0.23 15.85 2.72
N ARG A 183 -0.17 15.44 3.94
CA ARG A 183 -1.38 15.93 4.61
C ARG A 183 -1.38 17.45 4.77
N ALA A 184 -0.31 18.00 5.33
CA ALA A 184 -0.16 19.43 5.54
C ALA A 184 -0.28 20.20 4.21
N LEU A 185 0.29 19.67 3.12
CA LEU A 185 0.20 20.30 1.81
C LEU A 185 -1.23 20.27 1.23
N LEU A 186 -1.95 19.17 1.42
CA LEU A 186 -3.35 19.06 0.98
C LEU A 186 -4.27 20.01 1.74
N GLU A 187 -4.08 20.14 3.06
CA GLU A 187 -4.84 21.07 3.91
C GLU A 187 -4.63 22.54 3.51
N VAL A 188 -3.38 22.93 3.20
CA VAL A 188 -3.06 24.29 2.75
C VAL A 188 -3.72 24.60 1.39
N ARG A 189 -3.81 23.60 0.51
CA ARG A 189 -4.34 23.76 -0.85
C ARG A 189 -5.88 23.70 -0.91
N GLY A 190 -6.52 23.17 0.12
CA GLY A 190 -7.97 23.15 0.28
C GLY A 190 -8.55 24.38 0.99
N ARG A 191 -7.72 25.29 1.49
CA ARG A 191 -8.10 26.61 2.02
C ARG A 191 -8.01 27.69 0.94
#